data_AF-A0A953GPK9-F1
#
_entry.id   AF-A0A953GPK9-F1
#
_cell.length_a   1.000
_cell.length_b   1.000
_cell.length_c   1.000
_cell.angle_alpha   90.00
_cell.angle_beta   90.00
_cell.angle_gamma   90.00
#
_symmetry.space_group_name_H-M   'P 1'
#
loop_
_entity.id
_entity.type
_entity.pdbx_description
1 polymer ?
#
loop_
_entity_poly.entity_id
_entity_poly.type
_entity_poly.pdbx_seq_one_letter_code
_entity_poly.pdbx_strand_id
1 'polypeptide(L)'
;MEVVADEIDHPWSLNFAPDGRLFFTSRDTGVINTLDVEHGALTALRGLPRIRTGGEAGLLGMALDPDFARTGWLYVCFSYTSAGNALNRLSRFTLTGTTLGEEKVLLDALPGSIYHNGCRVLFGPDGLLYASMGDAQDSERAQSPAFLGGKVFRILPDGAIPAGNPFGNSPIWTVGHRNPQGLAFNPVTGALWSTEHGPDTRDEVNILLPGKNYGWPTCQGTQAPCPAVKDYMPAVAQFDDNATIAISDLVFYTGQAFPAWRSHLFFVSLKTGRLYHAVTDGDRLLSSEILIDNAHGRLRDIAVGPDGFLYFSTDATLGQILRLRPAP
;
A
#
# COMPACT_ATOMS: atom_id res chain seq x y z
N MET A 1 -12.40 -19.15 5.94
CA MET A 1 -11.46 -18.14 6.47
C MET A 1 -11.11 -18.52 7.89
N GLU A 2 -9.87 -18.29 8.28
CA GLU A 2 -9.27 -18.72 9.55
C GLU A 2 -8.56 -17.53 10.18
N VAL A 3 -8.65 -17.37 11.51
CA VAL A 3 -7.84 -16.41 12.26
C VAL A 3 -6.50 -17.07 12.56
N VAL A 4 -5.39 -16.51 12.05
CA VAL A 4 -4.04 -17.05 12.31
C VAL A 4 -3.28 -16.29 13.38
N ALA A 5 -3.70 -15.05 13.66
CA ALA A 5 -3.29 -14.27 14.82
C ALA A 5 -4.36 -13.22 15.14
N ASP A 6 -4.50 -12.85 16.40
CA ASP A 6 -5.43 -11.85 16.91
C ASP A 6 -4.80 -11.00 18.01
N GLU A 7 -5.58 -10.08 18.57
CA GLU A 7 -5.13 -9.09 19.58
C GLU A 7 -3.96 -8.21 19.09
N ILE A 8 -3.90 -7.97 17.78
CA ILE A 8 -2.88 -7.13 17.15
C ILE A 8 -3.42 -5.71 17.00
N ASP A 9 -2.74 -4.72 17.55
CA ASP A 9 -3.11 -3.33 17.34
C ASP A 9 -2.85 -2.90 15.89
N HIS A 10 -3.94 -2.59 15.16
CA HIS A 10 -3.97 -2.01 13.82
C HIS A 10 -2.89 -2.53 12.86
N PRO A 11 -2.88 -3.84 12.52
CA PRO A 11 -1.94 -4.40 11.55
C PRO A 11 -2.13 -3.76 10.17
N TRP A 12 -1.10 -3.09 9.65
CA TRP A 12 -1.20 -2.19 8.49
C TRP A 12 -0.65 -2.76 7.19
N SER A 13 0.55 -3.35 7.19
CA SER A 13 1.21 -3.91 6.01
C SER A 13 1.63 -5.36 6.27
N LEU A 14 1.36 -6.28 5.36
CA LEU A 14 1.67 -7.72 5.42
C LEU A 14 2.70 -8.07 4.34
N ASN A 15 3.84 -8.63 4.74
CA ASN A 15 4.93 -8.96 3.83
C ASN A 15 5.54 -10.32 4.16
N PHE A 16 5.43 -11.28 3.25
CA PHE A 16 6.09 -12.58 3.44
C PHE A 16 7.57 -12.52 3.08
N ALA A 17 8.41 -13.03 3.98
CA ALA A 17 9.81 -13.28 3.69
C ALA A 17 10.00 -14.63 2.96
N PRO A 18 11.14 -14.82 2.26
CA PRO A 18 11.43 -16.10 1.59
C PRO A 18 11.50 -17.31 2.52
N ASP A 19 11.75 -17.10 3.82
CA ASP A 19 11.78 -18.14 4.85
C ASP A 19 10.38 -18.51 5.39
N GLY A 20 9.32 -17.89 4.86
CA GLY A 20 7.92 -18.16 5.22
C GLY A 20 7.38 -17.30 6.36
N ARG A 21 8.22 -16.51 7.04
CA ARG A 21 7.73 -15.60 8.09
C ARG A 21 6.91 -14.47 7.48
N LEU A 22 5.77 -14.18 8.12
CA LEU A 22 4.98 -13.00 7.81
C LEU A 22 5.49 -11.82 8.64
N PHE A 23 6.01 -10.80 7.98
CA PHE A 23 6.32 -9.52 8.59
C PHE A 23 5.12 -8.61 8.52
N PHE A 24 4.84 -7.86 9.59
CA PHE A 24 3.82 -6.83 9.54
C PHE A 24 4.09 -5.63 10.43
N THR A 25 3.54 -4.49 10.03
CA THR A 25 3.57 -3.23 10.80
C THR A 25 2.31 -3.08 11.64
N SER A 26 2.43 -2.55 12.85
CA SER A 26 1.30 -2.14 13.69
C SER A 26 1.26 -0.62 13.79
N ARG A 27 0.17 -0.01 13.27
CA ARG A 27 0.10 1.45 13.04
C ARG A 27 0.32 2.25 14.32
N ASP A 28 -0.44 1.96 15.38
CA ASP A 28 -0.52 2.85 16.54
C ASP A 28 0.44 2.45 17.67
N THR A 29 0.92 1.21 17.71
CA THR A 29 2.04 0.82 18.59
C THR A 29 3.41 1.17 18.01
N GLY A 30 3.52 1.35 16.68
CA GLY A 30 4.78 1.69 16.02
C GLY A 30 5.79 0.54 15.99
N VAL A 31 5.33 -0.70 16.02
CA VAL A 31 6.16 -1.92 16.08
C VAL A 31 6.05 -2.72 14.78
N ILE A 32 7.18 -3.25 14.30
CA ILE A 32 7.20 -4.31 13.29
C ILE A 32 7.22 -5.65 14.01
N ASN A 33 6.36 -6.57 13.62
CA ASN A 33 6.32 -7.93 14.14
C ASN A 33 6.62 -8.93 13.03
N THR A 34 7.08 -10.11 13.43
CA THR A 34 7.12 -11.32 12.61
C THR A 34 6.19 -12.36 13.19
N LEU A 35 5.48 -13.07 12.32
CA LEU A 35 4.59 -14.17 12.66
C LEU A 35 5.03 -15.42 11.90
N ASP A 36 5.26 -16.50 12.65
CA ASP A 36 5.23 -17.85 12.09
C ASP A 36 3.77 -18.27 11.94
N VAL A 37 3.27 -18.30 10.70
CA VAL A 37 1.85 -18.57 10.41
C VAL A 37 1.42 -20.02 10.66
N GLU A 38 2.38 -20.94 10.84
CA GLU A 38 2.11 -22.35 11.11
C GLU A 38 2.13 -22.65 12.61
N HIS A 39 3.06 -22.04 13.36
CA HIS A 39 3.19 -22.29 14.79
C HIS A 39 2.59 -21.17 15.68
N GLY A 40 2.16 -20.05 15.08
CA GLY A 40 1.57 -18.92 15.79
C GLY A 40 2.57 -18.07 16.60
N ALA A 41 3.88 -18.26 16.38
CA ALA A 41 4.91 -17.56 17.14
C ALA A 41 5.03 -16.09 16.68
N LEU A 42 4.68 -15.16 17.56
CA LEU A 42 4.79 -13.72 17.33
C LEU A 42 6.07 -13.15 17.96
N THR A 43 6.85 -12.41 17.17
CA THR A 43 8.09 -11.77 17.63
C THR A 43 8.16 -10.30 17.21
N ALA A 44 8.21 -9.41 18.20
CA ALA A 44 8.38 -7.97 17.99
C ALA A 44 9.84 -7.61 17.67
N LEU A 45 10.04 -6.80 16.64
CA LEU A 45 11.33 -6.23 16.28
C LEU A 45 11.58 -4.93 17.06
N ARG A 46 12.85 -4.61 17.28
CA ARG A 46 13.29 -3.41 18.02
C ARG A 46 14.22 -2.55 17.17
N GLY A 47 14.37 -1.28 17.51
CA GLY A 47 15.34 -0.38 16.87
C GLY A 47 14.75 0.66 15.92
N LEU A 48 13.43 0.71 15.75
CA LEU A 48 12.79 1.82 15.05
C LEU A 48 12.94 3.14 15.83
N PRO A 49 13.02 4.28 15.11
CA PRO A 49 12.93 5.59 15.75
C PRO A 49 11.53 5.83 16.32
N ARG A 50 11.35 6.94 17.03
CA ARG A 50 10.04 7.31 17.56
C ARG A 50 9.05 7.55 16.42
N ILE A 51 7.98 6.77 16.41
CA ILE A 51 6.87 6.87 15.47
C ILE A 51 5.84 7.88 16.00
N ARG A 52 5.34 8.75 15.11
CA ARG A 52 4.19 9.62 15.40
C ARG A 52 2.92 8.85 15.01
N THR A 53 2.00 8.70 15.95
CA THR A 53 0.73 8.01 15.74
C THR A 53 -0.45 8.96 15.92
N GLY A 54 -1.62 8.57 15.43
CA GLY A 54 -2.90 9.29 15.60
C GLY A 54 -3.60 9.62 14.28
N GLY A 55 -4.92 9.38 14.25
CA GLY A 55 -5.68 9.37 13.00
C GLY A 55 -5.21 8.22 12.11
N GLU A 56 -4.88 8.54 10.86
CA GLU A 56 -4.29 7.63 9.87
C GLU A 56 -2.75 7.58 9.93
N ALA A 57 -2.10 8.38 10.78
CA ALA A 57 -0.65 8.42 10.90
C ALA A 57 -0.12 7.30 11.80
N GLY A 58 1.09 6.80 11.50
CA GLY A 58 1.74 5.77 12.32
C GLY A 58 2.87 5.07 11.60
N LEU A 59 3.08 3.80 11.94
CA LEU A 59 3.93 2.88 11.20
C LEU A 59 3.10 2.21 10.09
N LEU A 60 3.38 2.53 8.83
CA LEU A 60 2.47 2.28 7.71
C LEU A 60 3.02 1.17 6.80
N GLY A 61 3.27 1.47 5.52
CA GLY A 61 3.71 0.46 4.57
C GLY A 61 5.15 0.02 4.77
N MET A 62 5.39 -1.23 4.44
CA MET A 62 6.72 -1.82 4.43
C MET A 62 6.89 -2.68 3.19
N ALA A 63 8.13 -2.82 2.72
CA ALA A 63 8.54 -3.83 1.77
C ALA A 63 9.83 -4.49 2.23
N LEU A 64 9.97 -5.79 1.97
CA LEU A 64 11.24 -6.49 2.11
C LEU A 64 12.04 -6.36 0.83
N ASP A 65 13.36 -6.26 0.94
CA ASP A 65 14.26 -6.29 -0.21
C ASP A 65 14.05 -7.57 -1.04
N PRO A 66 14.10 -7.53 -2.39
CA PRO A 66 13.95 -8.75 -3.20
C PRO A 66 14.97 -9.84 -2.87
N ASP A 67 16.13 -9.46 -2.32
CA ASP A 67 17.18 -10.36 -1.84
C ASP A 67 17.29 -10.33 -0.30
N PHE A 68 16.15 -10.22 0.38
CA PHE A 68 16.05 -10.09 1.84
C PHE A 68 16.84 -11.15 2.60
N ALA A 69 16.87 -12.40 2.11
CA ALA A 69 17.61 -13.49 2.75
C ALA A 69 19.12 -13.21 2.84
N ARG A 70 19.67 -12.42 1.92
CA ARG A 70 21.08 -12.00 1.92
C ARG A 70 21.28 -10.62 2.53
N THR A 71 20.40 -9.67 2.23
CA THR A 71 20.58 -8.26 2.62
C THR A 71 20.08 -7.95 4.02
N GLY A 72 19.03 -8.65 4.47
CA GLY A 72 18.28 -8.31 5.67
C GLY A 72 17.60 -6.94 5.60
N TRP A 73 17.47 -6.36 4.40
CA TRP A 73 16.95 -4.99 4.24
C TRP A 73 15.43 -4.93 4.22
N LEU A 74 14.88 -3.99 4.99
CA LEU A 74 13.46 -3.65 4.98
C LEU A 74 13.29 -2.14 4.81
N TYR A 75 12.26 -1.79 4.06
CA TYR A 75 11.92 -0.44 3.63
C TYR A 75 10.60 -0.07 4.27
N VAL A 76 10.57 1.02 5.03
CA VAL A 76 9.45 1.34 5.92
C VAL A 76 9.05 2.80 5.71
N CYS A 77 7.77 3.02 5.42
CA CYS A 77 7.16 4.34 5.38
C CYS A 77 6.42 4.58 6.70
N PHE A 78 6.73 5.68 7.37
CA PHE A 78 6.12 6.01 8.65
C PHE A 78 6.04 7.51 8.92
N SER A 79 5.11 7.86 9.80
CA SER A 79 4.91 9.23 10.25
C SER A 79 5.83 9.57 11.42
N TYR A 80 6.34 10.79 11.44
CA TYR A 80 7.19 11.32 12.51
C TYR A 80 6.88 12.80 12.79
N THR A 81 7.48 13.34 13.84
CA THR A 81 7.41 14.78 14.16
C THR A 81 8.79 15.41 14.02
N SER A 82 8.88 16.54 13.31
CA SER A 82 10.08 17.40 13.32
C SER A 82 9.68 18.86 13.43
N ALA A 83 10.31 19.58 14.36
CA ALA A 83 10.00 20.97 14.68
C ALA A 83 8.49 21.24 14.88
N GLY A 84 7.77 20.28 15.47
CA GLY A 84 6.32 20.36 15.71
C GLY A 84 5.43 19.96 14.51
N ASN A 85 6.00 19.78 13.32
CA ASN A 85 5.25 19.40 12.11
C ASN A 85 5.08 17.89 12.00
N ALA A 86 3.91 17.44 11.55
CA ALA A 86 3.68 16.06 11.14
C ALA A 86 4.26 15.84 9.74
N LEU A 87 5.09 14.82 9.60
CA LEU A 87 5.76 14.47 8.34
C LEU A 87 5.75 12.95 8.18
N ASN A 88 5.94 12.50 6.94
CA ASN A 88 6.23 11.11 6.62
C ASN A 88 7.67 10.98 6.10
N ARG A 89 8.24 9.80 6.22
CA ARG A 89 9.51 9.44 5.56
C ARG A 89 9.49 7.99 5.14
N LEU A 90 10.29 7.68 4.12
CA LEU A 90 10.63 6.34 3.70
C LEU A 90 12.09 6.07 4.07
N SER A 91 12.32 5.07 4.90
CA SER A 91 13.65 4.71 5.39
C SER A 91 13.93 3.22 5.19
N ARG A 92 15.21 2.87 5.09
CA ARG A 92 15.69 1.48 5.06
C ARG A 92 16.40 1.14 6.36
N PHE A 93 16.16 -0.07 6.85
CA PHE A 93 16.84 -0.67 7.99
C PHE A 93 17.46 -2.01 7.59
N THR A 94 18.44 -2.47 8.37
CA THR A 94 18.98 -3.84 8.25
C THR A 94 18.58 -4.64 9.48
N LEU A 95 17.97 -5.80 9.29
CA LEU A 95 17.57 -6.70 10.36
C LEU A 95 18.69 -7.69 10.70
N THR A 96 19.09 -7.72 11.96
CA THR A 96 19.98 -8.75 12.52
C THR A 96 19.31 -9.39 13.73
N GLY A 97 18.92 -10.66 13.60
CA GLY A 97 18.09 -11.34 14.60
C GLY A 97 16.72 -10.67 14.74
N THR A 98 16.48 -10.01 15.88
CA THR A 98 15.25 -9.25 16.18
C THR A 98 15.49 -7.74 16.28
N THR A 99 16.68 -7.26 15.89
CA THR A 99 17.09 -5.86 16.02
C THR A 99 17.32 -5.23 14.65
N LEU A 100 16.70 -4.07 14.45
CA LEU A 100 16.93 -3.18 13.33
C LEU A 100 18.16 -2.31 13.60
N GLY A 101 19.07 -2.27 12.64
CA GLY A 101 20.25 -1.41 12.66
C GLY A 101 19.93 0.06 12.42
N GLU A 102 20.95 0.85 12.08
CA GLU A 102 20.82 2.29 11.86
C GLU A 102 19.86 2.63 10.71
N GLU A 103 19.10 3.72 10.89
CA GLU A 103 18.18 4.24 9.89
C GLU A 103 18.96 4.85 8.71
N LYS A 104 18.71 4.33 7.50
CA LYS A 104 19.07 5.03 6.26
C LYS A 104 17.83 5.70 5.68
N VAL A 105 17.72 7.00 5.81
CA VAL A 105 16.61 7.78 5.22
C VAL A 105 16.75 7.81 3.70
N LEU A 106 15.66 7.48 2.98
CA LEU A 106 15.63 7.45 1.51
C LEU A 106 14.85 8.63 0.94
N LEU A 107 13.67 8.91 1.50
CA LEU A 107 12.87 10.10 1.22
C LEU A 107 12.44 10.71 2.55
N ASP A 108 12.77 11.97 2.76
CA ASP A 108 12.49 12.69 4.00
C ASP A 108 11.54 13.85 3.78
N ALA A 109 11.03 14.39 4.89
CA ALA A 109 10.17 15.55 4.95
C ALA A 109 8.98 15.50 3.97
N LEU A 110 8.44 14.28 3.76
CA LEU A 110 7.24 14.09 2.97
C LEU A 110 6.06 14.68 3.75
N PRO A 111 5.10 15.35 3.09
CA PRO A 111 3.94 15.89 3.77
C PRO A 111 3.23 14.81 4.60
N GLY A 112 2.86 15.16 5.82
CA GLY A 112 2.14 14.27 6.73
C GLY A 112 1.05 15.01 7.47
N SER A 113 0.00 14.28 7.84
CA SER A 113 -1.15 14.80 8.58
C SER A 113 -1.76 13.67 9.42
N ILE A 114 -2.78 13.98 10.21
CA ILE A 114 -3.61 12.94 10.83
C ILE A 114 -4.49 12.20 9.79
N TYR A 115 -4.57 12.69 8.55
CA TYR A 115 -5.25 12.04 7.44
C TYR A 115 -4.41 12.10 6.17
N HIS A 116 -4.63 11.16 5.25
CA HIS A 116 -4.06 11.14 3.90
C HIS A 116 -2.53 11.01 3.86
N ASN A 117 -2.00 9.99 4.52
CA ASN A 117 -0.55 9.72 4.53
C ASN A 117 -0.10 8.78 3.39
N GLY A 118 -1.01 8.07 2.71
CA GLY A 118 -0.65 7.04 1.72
C GLY A 118 0.30 5.99 2.32
N CYS A 119 1.59 6.04 1.94
CA CYS A 119 2.69 5.27 2.50
C CYS A 119 2.71 3.77 2.13
N ARG A 120 2.02 3.34 1.07
CA ARG A 120 2.24 1.98 0.53
C ARG A 120 3.64 1.90 -0.08
N VAL A 121 4.35 0.79 0.13
CA VAL A 121 5.70 0.57 -0.39
C VAL A 121 5.76 -0.82 -1.03
N LEU A 122 6.37 -0.94 -2.21
CA LEU A 122 6.63 -2.22 -2.87
C LEU A 122 7.81 -2.13 -3.84
N PHE A 123 8.39 -3.27 -4.17
CA PHE A 123 9.33 -3.39 -5.27
C PHE A 123 8.63 -3.71 -6.59
N GLY A 124 9.09 -3.07 -7.66
CA GLY A 124 8.71 -3.40 -9.02
C GLY A 124 9.53 -4.54 -9.62
N PRO A 125 9.06 -5.13 -10.73
CA PRO A 125 9.81 -6.15 -11.47
C PRO A 125 11.10 -5.59 -12.08
N ASP A 126 11.26 -4.27 -12.15
CA ASP A 126 12.48 -3.59 -12.56
C ASP A 126 13.52 -3.42 -11.42
N GLY A 127 13.22 -3.95 -10.23
CA GLY A 127 14.10 -3.88 -9.06
C GLY A 127 14.11 -2.51 -8.38
N LEU A 128 13.20 -1.61 -8.76
CA LEU A 128 13.06 -0.30 -8.14
C LEU A 128 11.99 -0.28 -7.07
N LEU A 129 12.11 0.69 -6.16
CA LEU A 129 11.19 0.87 -5.06
C LEU A 129 10.12 1.91 -5.45
N TYR A 130 8.87 1.55 -5.25
CA TYR A 130 7.73 2.42 -5.47
C TYR A 130 7.05 2.73 -4.14
N ALA A 131 6.61 3.97 -3.96
CA ALA A 131 5.95 4.39 -2.74
C ALA A 131 4.81 5.38 -3.01
N SER A 132 3.65 5.16 -2.40
CA SER A 132 2.52 6.09 -2.48
C SER A 132 2.60 7.17 -1.40
N MET A 133 2.09 8.37 -1.68
CA MET A 133 2.01 9.46 -0.72
C MET A 133 0.71 10.24 -0.92
N GLY A 134 -0.09 10.34 0.14
CA GLY A 134 -1.32 11.13 0.11
C GLY A 134 -1.05 12.64 0.10
N ASP A 135 -2.09 13.43 -0.13
CA ASP A 135 -2.02 14.89 -0.22
C ASP A 135 -1.86 15.59 1.14
N ALA A 136 -1.90 14.83 2.26
CA ALA A 136 -1.91 15.36 3.62
C ALA A 136 -3.01 16.42 3.88
N GLN A 137 -4.14 16.32 3.16
CA GLN A 137 -5.25 17.28 3.10
C GLN A 137 -4.95 18.61 2.39
N ASP A 138 -3.81 18.74 1.70
CA ASP A 138 -3.46 19.89 0.86
C ASP A 138 -3.75 19.57 -0.62
N SER A 139 -5.05 19.46 -0.93
CA SER A 139 -5.54 18.92 -2.20
C SER A 139 -5.08 19.74 -3.40
N GLU A 140 -5.10 21.07 -3.32
CA GLU A 140 -4.67 21.94 -4.43
C GLU A 140 -3.21 21.71 -4.83
N ARG A 141 -2.32 21.44 -3.86
CA ARG A 141 -0.91 21.21 -4.13
C ARG A 141 -0.60 19.80 -4.62
N ALA A 142 -1.55 18.86 -4.60
CA ALA A 142 -1.38 17.53 -5.20
C ALA A 142 -1.02 17.59 -6.70
N GLN A 143 -1.44 18.67 -7.38
CA GLN A 143 -1.11 18.96 -8.78
C GLN A 143 0.31 19.51 -8.98
N SER A 144 0.94 20.06 -7.94
CA SER A 144 2.25 20.69 -8.04
C SER A 144 3.38 19.66 -7.94
N PRO A 145 4.34 19.63 -8.88
CA PRO A 145 5.53 18.80 -8.77
C PRO A 145 6.53 19.32 -7.71
N ALA A 146 6.34 20.53 -7.19
CA ALA A 146 7.14 21.09 -6.09
C ALA A 146 6.62 20.66 -4.69
N PHE A 147 5.50 19.94 -4.64
CA PHE A 147 4.93 19.38 -3.42
C PHE A 147 4.93 17.85 -3.52
N LEU A 148 5.49 17.19 -2.51
CA LEU A 148 5.64 15.73 -2.50
C LEU A 148 4.38 14.99 -1.99
N GLY A 149 3.32 15.71 -1.62
CA GLY A 149 2.02 15.10 -1.30
C GLY A 149 1.20 14.86 -2.57
N GLY A 150 0.38 13.80 -2.55
CA GLY A 150 -0.48 13.43 -3.68
C GLY A 150 0.30 12.88 -4.87
N LYS A 151 1.24 11.98 -4.60
CA LYS A 151 2.22 11.43 -5.54
C LYS A 151 2.34 9.91 -5.42
N VAL A 152 2.83 9.28 -6.47
CA VAL A 152 3.57 8.01 -6.34
C VAL A 152 5.01 8.25 -6.76
N PHE A 153 5.94 7.69 -6.02
CA PHE A 153 7.37 7.78 -6.23
C PHE A 153 7.94 6.51 -6.86
N ARG A 154 9.07 6.66 -7.54
CA ARG A 154 9.93 5.58 -8.05
C ARG A 154 11.38 5.94 -7.78
N ILE A 155 12.06 5.14 -6.96
CA ILE A 155 13.44 5.37 -6.52
C ILE A 155 14.28 4.09 -6.58
N LEU A 156 15.60 4.22 -6.57
CA LEU A 156 16.52 3.11 -6.39
C LEU A 156 16.45 2.58 -4.94
N PRO A 157 16.82 1.31 -4.69
CA PRO A 157 16.81 0.72 -3.35
C PRO A 157 17.74 1.42 -2.34
N ASP A 158 18.61 2.31 -2.81
CA ASP A 158 19.50 3.12 -1.98
C ASP A 158 19.01 4.56 -1.76
N GLY A 159 17.88 4.95 -2.36
CA GLY A 159 17.27 6.27 -2.29
C GLY A 159 17.58 7.19 -3.47
N ALA A 160 18.50 6.81 -4.37
CA ALA A 160 18.83 7.63 -5.52
C ALA A 160 17.69 7.68 -6.54
N ILE A 161 17.62 8.77 -7.31
CA ILE A 161 16.61 8.95 -8.35
C ILE A 161 17.06 8.19 -9.61
N PRO A 162 16.27 7.21 -10.10
CA PRO A 162 16.63 6.43 -11.28
C PRO A 162 16.57 7.31 -12.53
N ALA A 163 17.40 6.97 -13.52
CA ALA A 163 17.30 7.55 -14.85
C ALA A 163 15.93 7.24 -15.47
N GLY A 164 15.39 8.20 -16.23
CA GLY A 164 14.09 8.05 -16.90
C GLY A 164 12.87 8.36 -16.04
N ASN A 165 13.04 8.90 -14.82
CA ASN A 165 11.90 9.47 -14.10
C ASN A 165 11.29 10.67 -14.85
N PRO A 166 9.95 10.80 -14.87
CA PRO A 166 9.26 11.73 -15.78
C PRO A 166 9.36 13.21 -15.36
N PHE A 167 9.78 13.51 -14.14
CA PHE A 167 9.81 14.88 -13.58
C PHE A 167 11.24 15.38 -13.34
N GLY A 168 12.18 15.03 -14.23
CA GLY A 168 13.59 15.43 -14.14
C GLY A 168 14.30 14.74 -12.98
N ASN A 169 15.12 15.48 -12.23
CA ASN A 169 15.77 14.96 -11.02
C ASN A 169 14.81 14.96 -9.82
N SER A 170 13.74 14.18 -9.93
CA SER A 170 12.68 14.05 -8.92
C SER A 170 12.31 12.58 -8.73
N PRO A 171 11.96 12.14 -7.50
CA PRO A 171 11.47 10.78 -7.26
C PRO A 171 10.06 10.56 -7.80
N ILE A 172 9.35 11.61 -8.24
CA ILE A 172 7.95 11.52 -8.68
C ILE A 172 7.83 10.63 -9.93
N TRP A 173 6.91 9.66 -9.85
CA TRP A 173 6.46 8.82 -10.96
C TRP A 173 5.14 9.31 -11.53
N THR A 174 4.17 9.63 -10.66
CA THR A 174 2.83 10.15 -11.02
C THR A 174 2.37 11.25 -10.05
N VAL A 175 1.41 12.06 -10.50
CA VAL A 175 0.88 13.22 -9.76
C VAL A 175 -0.65 13.22 -9.71
N GLY A 176 -1.22 14.09 -8.88
CA GLY A 176 -2.67 14.30 -8.84
C GLY A 176 -3.41 13.18 -8.10
N HIS A 177 -2.86 12.72 -6.99
CA HIS A 177 -3.46 11.74 -6.09
C HIS A 177 -3.99 12.38 -4.81
N ARG A 178 -5.06 11.83 -4.24
CA ARG A 178 -5.64 12.17 -2.94
C ARG A 178 -5.01 11.35 -1.83
N ASN A 179 -5.31 10.04 -1.77
CA ASN A 179 -4.84 9.16 -0.70
C ASN A 179 -4.70 7.69 -1.18
N PRO A 180 -3.69 7.39 -2.01
CA PRO A 180 -3.45 6.05 -2.54
C PRO A 180 -2.98 5.09 -1.44
N GLN A 181 -3.75 4.03 -1.17
CA GLN A 181 -3.54 3.09 -0.05
C GLN A 181 -2.90 1.76 -0.47
N GLY A 182 -3.10 1.35 -1.73
CA GLY A 182 -2.58 0.10 -2.27
C GLY A 182 -1.81 0.30 -3.56
N LEU A 183 -0.85 -0.59 -3.79
CA LEU A 183 -0.05 -0.69 -5.00
C LEU A 183 0.23 -2.16 -5.30
N ALA A 184 0.07 -2.58 -6.55
CA ALA A 184 0.44 -3.91 -6.99
C ALA A 184 0.87 -3.92 -8.46
N PHE A 185 1.88 -4.71 -8.80
CA PHE A 185 2.21 -4.97 -10.20
C PHE A 185 1.35 -6.11 -10.74
N ASN A 186 0.73 -5.90 -11.90
CA ASN A 186 0.07 -6.97 -12.63
C ASN A 186 1.14 -7.95 -13.15
N PRO A 187 1.09 -9.24 -12.77
CA PRO A 187 2.14 -10.21 -13.08
C PRO A 187 2.17 -10.62 -14.57
N VAL A 188 1.13 -10.30 -15.34
CA VAL A 188 1.03 -10.61 -16.77
C VAL A 188 1.53 -9.44 -17.62
N THR A 189 1.09 -8.22 -17.31
CA THR A 189 1.40 -7.03 -18.12
C THR A 189 2.57 -6.22 -17.60
N GLY A 190 2.96 -6.40 -16.33
CA GLY A 190 3.95 -5.56 -15.66
C GLY A 190 3.47 -4.15 -15.32
N ALA A 191 2.18 -3.84 -15.54
CA ALA A 191 1.61 -2.54 -15.21
C ALA A 191 1.50 -2.36 -13.68
N LEU A 192 1.81 -1.16 -13.19
CA LEU A 192 1.58 -0.79 -11.79
C LEU A 192 0.11 -0.38 -11.62
N TRP A 193 -0.60 -1.03 -10.71
CA TRP A 193 -1.98 -0.71 -10.34
C TRP A 193 -2.01 -0.08 -8.94
N SER A 194 -3.01 0.76 -8.68
CA SER A 194 -3.22 1.35 -7.36
C SER A 194 -4.69 1.43 -6.99
N THR A 195 -4.94 1.48 -5.68
CA THR A 195 -6.24 1.80 -5.10
C THR A 195 -6.15 3.12 -4.34
N GLU A 196 -7.21 3.91 -4.40
CA GLU A 196 -7.20 5.26 -3.84
C GLU A 196 -8.55 5.66 -3.24
N HIS A 197 -8.52 6.27 -2.07
CA HIS A 197 -9.73 6.83 -1.46
C HIS A 197 -10.17 8.10 -2.19
N GLY A 198 -11.42 8.13 -2.66
CA GLY A 198 -12.11 9.35 -3.07
C GLY A 198 -12.52 10.21 -1.87
N PRO A 199 -13.07 11.43 -2.08
CA PRO A 199 -13.48 12.32 -1.00
C PRO A 199 -14.66 11.72 -0.20
N ASP A 200 -15.86 11.83 -0.75
CA ASP A 200 -17.10 11.29 -0.15
C ASP A 200 -17.69 10.14 -1.00
N THR A 201 -17.21 10.00 -2.24
CA THR A 201 -17.64 9.03 -3.25
C THR A 201 -16.44 8.66 -4.12
N ARG A 202 -16.59 7.71 -5.05
CA ARG A 202 -15.62 7.42 -6.12
C ARG A 202 -14.24 7.02 -5.60
N ASP A 203 -14.21 5.99 -4.78
CA ASP A 203 -12.94 5.27 -4.57
C ASP A 203 -12.46 4.66 -5.88
N GLU A 204 -11.17 4.68 -6.15
CA GLU A 204 -10.64 4.40 -7.49
C GLU A 204 -9.73 3.17 -7.53
N VAL A 205 -9.75 2.48 -8.68
CA VAL A 205 -8.68 1.59 -9.14
C VAL A 205 -8.04 2.22 -10.36
N ASN A 206 -6.73 2.42 -10.30
CA ASN A 206 -5.93 3.14 -11.30
C ASN A 206 -4.83 2.24 -11.88
N ILE A 207 -4.41 2.53 -13.12
CA ILE A 207 -3.16 2.01 -13.70
C ILE A 207 -2.17 3.17 -13.80
N LEU A 208 -1.05 3.04 -13.10
CA LEU A 208 -0.04 4.07 -12.92
C LEU A 208 1.00 4.09 -14.04
N LEU A 209 0.83 5.02 -14.97
CA LEU A 209 1.77 5.27 -16.06
C LEU A 209 2.70 6.47 -15.77
N PRO A 210 3.99 6.41 -16.17
CA PRO A 210 4.94 7.48 -15.91
C PRO A 210 4.48 8.84 -16.42
N GLY A 211 4.57 9.85 -15.56
CA GLY A 211 4.31 11.25 -15.91
C GLY A 211 2.83 11.59 -16.02
N LYS A 212 1.93 10.63 -15.81
CA LYS A 212 0.49 10.85 -15.86
C LYS A 212 -0.04 11.51 -14.59
N ASN A 213 -1.16 12.19 -14.77
CA ASN A 213 -1.85 12.96 -13.76
C ASN A 213 -3.23 12.33 -13.49
N TYR A 214 -3.51 11.95 -12.25
CA TYR A 214 -4.74 11.26 -11.86
C TYR A 214 -5.87 12.22 -11.46
N GLY A 215 -5.64 13.52 -11.67
CA GLY A 215 -6.69 14.53 -11.72
C GLY A 215 -7.05 15.18 -10.40
N TRP A 216 -6.76 14.56 -9.24
CA TRP A 216 -7.14 15.12 -7.95
C TRP A 216 -6.53 16.52 -7.72
N PRO A 217 -7.32 17.53 -7.31
CA PRO A 217 -8.74 17.47 -6.94
C PRO A 217 -9.72 17.80 -8.07
N THR A 218 -9.21 18.27 -9.21
CA THR A 218 -9.98 18.81 -10.33
C THR A 218 -10.84 17.75 -11.04
N CYS A 219 -10.32 16.54 -11.19
CA CYS A 219 -10.99 15.42 -11.86
C CYS A 219 -10.86 14.15 -11.04
N GLN A 220 -11.90 13.30 -11.09
CA GLN A 220 -12.07 12.15 -10.21
C GLN A 220 -12.80 11.02 -10.95
N GLY A 221 -12.50 9.80 -10.56
CA GLY A 221 -13.10 8.57 -11.05
C GLY A 221 -12.80 8.32 -12.52
N THR A 222 -13.78 7.73 -13.20
CA THR A 222 -13.72 7.37 -14.62
C THR A 222 -14.10 8.54 -15.54
N GLN A 223 -14.13 9.78 -15.03
CA GLN A 223 -14.51 10.96 -15.81
C GLN A 223 -13.54 11.17 -16.96
N ALA A 224 -14.00 11.06 -18.22
CA ALA A 224 -13.21 11.45 -19.38
C ALA A 224 -14.08 12.15 -20.43
N PRO A 225 -13.62 13.26 -21.06
CA PRO A 225 -12.32 13.90 -20.88
C PRO A 225 -12.24 14.83 -19.65
N CYS A 226 -11.01 15.22 -19.28
CA CYS A 226 -10.72 16.26 -18.29
C CYS A 226 -9.73 17.29 -18.86
N PRO A 227 -10.19 18.29 -19.64
CA PRO A 227 -9.30 19.22 -20.35
C PRO A 227 -8.55 20.18 -19.41
N ALA A 228 -9.02 20.35 -18.17
CA ALA A 228 -8.35 21.19 -17.16
C ALA A 228 -7.07 20.56 -16.61
N VAL A 229 -6.88 19.25 -16.78
CA VAL A 229 -5.73 18.52 -16.28
C VAL A 229 -4.90 18.01 -17.45
N LYS A 230 -3.67 18.51 -17.55
CA LYS A 230 -2.71 18.04 -18.57
C LYS A 230 -2.26 16.62 -18.24
N ASP A 231 -2.10 15.79 -19.27
CA ASP A 231 -1.66 14.39 -19.16
C ASP A 231 -2.57 13.55 -18.25
N TYR A 232 -3.86 13.92 -18.21
CA TYR A 232 -4.87 13.26 -17.39
C TYR A 232 -5.03 11.78 -17.77
N MET A 233 -5.11 10.94 -16.75
CA MET A 233 -5.42 9.52 -16.83
C MET A 233 -6.65 9.24 -15.95
N PRO A 234 -7.79 8.81 -16.51
CA PRO A 234 -8.95 8.42 -15.71
C PRO A 234 -8.70 7.09 -15.00
N ALA A 235 -9.44 6.88 -13.91
CA ALA A 235 -9.46 5.58 -13.23
C ALA A 235 -9.97 4.48 -14.17
N VAL A 236 -9.45 3.27 -13.98
CA VAL A 236 -9.93 2.07 -14.68
C VAL A 236 -11.32 1.67 -14.18
N ALA A 237 -11.55 1.86 -12.88
CA ALA A 237 -12.84 1.68 -12.25
C ALA A 237 -12.99 2.67 -11.09
N GLN A 238 -14.23 3.09 -10.84
CA GLN A 238 -14.63 3.78 -9.62
C GLN A 238 -15.67 2.95 -8.86
N PHE A 239 -15.64 3.05 -7.54
CA PHE A 239 -16.49 2.28 -6.64
C PHE A 239 -17.39 3.22 -5.85
N ASP A 240 -18.69 3.00 -6.04
CA ASP A 240 -19.80 3.71 -5.40
C ASP A 240 -19.86 5.22 -5.73
N ASP A 241 -20.96 5.61 -6.38
CA ASP A 241 -21.19 6.99 -6.83
C ASP A 241 -21.78 7.89 -5.73
N ASN A 242 -22.25 7.30 -4.62
CA ASN A 242 -22.98 7.99 -3.56
C ASN A 242 -22.31 7.86 -2.19
N ALA A 243 -21.34 6.96 -2.04
CA ALA A 243 -20.50 6.84 -0.86
C ALA A 243 -19.11 6.29 -1.22
N THR A 244 -18.16 6.37 -0.29
CA THR A 244 -16.91 5.58 -0.35
C THR A 244 -17.10 4.20 0.27
N ILE A 245 -16.33 3.23 -0.22
CA ILE A 245 -16.10 1.92 0.42
C ILE A 245 -14.85 1.95 1.33
N ALA A 246 -14.08 3.04 1.25
CA ALA A 246 -12.72 3.20 1.76
C ALA A 246 -11.82 2.05 1.30
N ILE A 247 -11.60 1.99 -0.02
CA ILE A 247 -10.75 0.99 -0.67
C ILE A 247 -9.32 1.01 -0.11
N SER A 248 -8.82 -0.12 0.37
CA SER A 248 -7.48 -0.23 0.94
C SER A 248 -6.58 -1.04 0.02
N ASP A 249 -5.78 -1.99 0.50
CA ASP A 249 -4.76 -2.62 -0.34
C ASP A 249 -5.34 -3.53 -1.43
N LEU A 250 -4.51 -3.81 -2.44
CA LEU A 250 -4.79 -4.71 -3.55
C LEU A 250 -3.63 -5.67 -3.82
N VAL A 251 -3.93 -6.84 -4.37
CA VAL A 251 -2.93 -7.80 -4.84
C VAL A 251 -3.42 -8.53 -6.09
N PHE A 252 -2.50 -8.86 -6.98
CA PHE A 252 -2.76 -9.85 -8.02
C PHE A 252 -2.41 -11.24 -7.51
N TYR A 253 -3.33 -12.18 -7.63
CA TYR A 253 -3.14 -13.52 -7.10
C TYR A 253 -2.12 -14.32 -7.93
N THR A 254 -1.01 -14.70 -7.29
CA THR A 254 0.10 -15.47 -7.89
C THR A 254 0.25 -16.87 -7.29
N GLY A 255 -0.55 -17.19 -6.27
CA GLY A 255 -0.51 -18.47 -5.55
C GLY A 255 -1.03 -19.65 -6.38
N GLN A 256 -0.87 -20.85 -5.81
CA GLN A 256 -1.31 -22.10 -6.45
C GLN A 256 -2.54 -22.73 -5.79
N ALA A 257 -2.96 -22.25 -4.61
CA ALA A 257 -4.10 -22.79 -3.88
C ALA A 257 -5.45 -22.54 -4.57
N PHE A 258 -5.56 -21.47 -5.36
CA PHE A 258 -6.75 -21.11 -6.12
C PHE A 258 -6.42 -20.99 -7.61
N PRO A 259 -6.25 -22.10 -8.36
CA PRO A 259 -5.80 -22.06 -9.75
C PRO A 259 -6.68 -21.19 -10.66
N ALA A 260 -7.98 -21.16 -10.41
CA ALA A 260 -8.95 -20.36 -11.16
C ALA A 260 -8.82 -18.83 -10.96
N TRP A 261 -8.08 -18.41 -9.94
CA TRP A 261 -7.86 -16.99 -9.61
C TRP A 261 -6.51 -16.47 -10.07
N ARG A 262 -5.70 -17.28 -10.77
CA ARG A 262 -4.37 -16.89 -11.21
C ARG A 262 -4.43 -15.60 -12.03
N SER A 263 -3.63 -14.61 -11.62
CA SER A 263 -3.56 -13.28 -12.22
C SER A 263 -4.84 -12.43 -12.08
N HIS A 264 -5.82 -12.86 -11.28
CA HIS A 264 -6.96 -12.02 -10.93
C HIS A 264 -6.58 -11.01 -9.84
N LEU A 265 -7.31 -9.91 -9.81
CA LEU A 265 -7.11 -8.82 -8.86
C LEU A 265 -7.99 -9.04 -7.63
N PHE A 266 -7.43 -8.83 -6.45
CA PHE A 266 -8.15 -8.79 -5.20
C PHE A 266 -7.87 -7.47 -4.51
N PHE A 267 -8.88 -6.90 -3.86
CA PHE A 267 -8.69 -5.72 -3.02
C PHE A 267 -9.67 -5.73 -1.86
N VAL A 268 -9.31 -5.01 -0.81
CA VAL A 268 -10.08 -4.95 0.43
C VAL A 268 -10.63 -3.56 0.69
N SER A 269 -11.60 -3.48 1.60
CA SER A 269 -12.22 -2.21 1.98
C SER A 269 -12.32 -2.06 3.49
N LEU A 270 -12.00 -0.86 3.94
CA LEU A 270 -12.07 -0.49 5.34
C LEU A 270 -13.51 -0.27 5.77
N LYS A 271 -14.26 0.62 5.10
CA LYS A 271 -15.57 1.06 5.58
C LYS A 271 -16.64 -0.01 5.41
N THR A 272 -16.58 -0.78 4.33
CA THR A 272 -17.53 -1.87 4.07
C THR A 272 -17.08 -3.23 4.60
N GLY A 273 -15.82 -3.40 4.99
CA GLY A 273 -15.32 -4.69 5.50
C GLY A 273 -15.39 -5.84 4.49
N ARG A 274 -15.25 -5.52 3.20
CA ARG A 274 -15.41 -6.47 2.09
C ARG A 274 -14.08 -6.87 1.47
N LEU A 275 -14.00 -8.14 1.06
CA LEU A 275 -13.04 -8.64 0.08
C LEU A 275 -13.70 -8.66 -1.29
N TYR A 276 -13.05 -8.02 -2.25
CA TYR A 276 -13.45 -8.04 -3.65
C TYR A 276 -12.53 -8.94 -4.45
N HIS A 277 -13.12 -9.64 -5.42
CA HIS A 277 -12.43 -10.38 -6.46
C HIS A 277 -12.81 -9.76 -7.81
N ALA A 278 -11.80 -9.42 -8.60
CA ALA A 278 -11.96 -8.74 -9.87
C ALA A 278 -11.18 -9.44 -10.98
N VAL A 279 -11.81 -9.52 -12.15
CA VAL A 279 -11.20 -10.05 -13.37
C VAL A 279 -10.71 -8.87 -14.20
N THR A 280 -9.49 -8.97 -14.70
CA THR A 280 -8.86 -7.93 -15.53
C THR A 280 -8.48 -8.49 -16.90
N ASP A 281 -8.51 -7.65 -17.92
CA ASP A 281 -7.99 -7.94 -19.26
C ASP A 281 -7.21 -6.74 -19.77
N GLY A 282 -5.90 -6.91 -19.90
CA GLY A 282 -4.98 -5.82 -20.21
C GLY A 282 -5.06 -4.67 -19.21
N ASP A 283 -5.59 -3.54 -19.66
CA ASP A 283 -5.77 -2.30 -18.90
C ASP A 283 -7.20 -2.08 -18.38
N ARG A 284 -8.05 -3.12 -18.45
CA ARG A 284 -9.47 -3.04 -18.08
C ARG A 284 -9.79 -3.90 -16.87
N LEU A 285 -10.67 -3.40 -16.01
CA LEU A 285 -11.38 -4.19 -15.01
C LEU A 285 -12.71 -4.64 -15.64
N LEU A 286 -12.87 -5.94 -15.88
CA LEU A 286 -14.03 -6.50 -16.59
C LEU A 286 -15.22 -6.71 -15.66
N SER A 287 -14.96 -7.21 -14.45
CA SER A 287 -15.97 -7.47 -13.45
C SER A 287 -15.35 -7.45 -12.06
N SER A 288 -16.16 -7.14 -11.05
CA SER A 288 -15.83 -7.29 -9.64
C SER A 288 -17.00 -7.91 -8.89
N GLU A 289 -16.72 -8.85 -7.99
CA GLU A 289 -17.70 -9.43 -7.07
C GLU A 289 -17.22 -9.33 -5.63
N ILE A 290 -18.15 -9.40 -4.68
CA ILE A 290 -17.86 -9.43 -3.24
C ILE A 290 -17.75 -10.89 -2.83
N LEU A 291 -16.57 -11.33 -2.41
CA LEU A 291 -16.35 -12.70 -1.90
C LEU A 291 -16.65 -12.82 -0.42
N ILE A 292 -16.37 -11.77 0.35
CA ILE A 292 -16.64 -11.70 1.79
C ILE A 292 -17.32 -10.37 2.04
N ASP A 293 -18.48 -10.40 2.71
CA ASP A 293 -19.23 -9.20 3.08
C ASP A 293 -19.24 -9.00 4.59
N ASN A 294 -18.38 -8.09 5.07
CA ASN A 294 -18.31 -7.58 6.45
C ASN A 294 -18.26 -8.66 7.55
N ALA A 295 -17.64 -9.81 7.28
CA ALA A 295 -17.58 -10.92 8.24
C ALA A 295 -16.60 -10.67 9.41
N HIS A 296 -15.60 -9.81 9.22
CA HIS A 296 -14.54 -9.52 10.21
C HIS A 296 -14.36 -8.02 10.50
N GLY A 297 -15.30 -7.18 10.06
CA GLY A 297 -15.17 -5.74 10.14
C GLY A 297 -14.19 -5.18 9.10
N ARG A 298 -13.52 -4.08 9.44
CA ARG A 298 -12.71 -3.27 8.52
C ARG A 298 -11.49 -4.07 8.04
N LEU A 299 -11.32 -4.25 6.73
CA LEU A 299 -10.16 -4.93 6.15
C LEU A 299 -9.13 -3.91 5.64
N ARG A 300 -7.87 -4.08 6.03
CA ARG A 300 -6.77 -3.14 5.79
C ARG A 300 -5.84 -3.62 4.69
N ASP A 301 -5.23 -4.79 4.87
CA ASP A 301 -4.21 -5.28 3.95
C ASP A 301 -4.56 -6.62 3.33
N ILE A 302 -3.90 -6.95 2.21
CA ILE A 302 -4.04 -8.24 1.53
C ILE A 302 -2.70 -8.69 0.95
N ALA A 303 -2.32 -9.94 1.19
CA ALA A 303 -1.08 -10.53 0.67
C ALA A 303 -1.31 -11.97 0.20
N VAL A 304 -0.48 -12.43 -0.73
CA VAL A 304 -0.42 -13.85 -1.12
C VAL A 304 0.71 -14.51 -0.33
N GLY A 305 0.39 -15.54 0.44
CA GLY A 305 1.38 -16.33 1.18
C GLY A 305 2.16 -17.30 0.30
N PRO A 306 3.32 -17.78 0.76
CA PRO A 306 4.12 -18.78 0.04
C PRO A 306 3.43 -20.14 -0.07
N ASP A 307 2.45 -20.42 0.80
CA ASP A 307 1.54 -21.57 0.72
C ASP A 307 0.45 -21.39 -0.36
N GLY A 308 0.40 -20.22 -1.01
CA GLY A 308 -0.56 -19.87 -2.04
C GLY A 308 -1.91 -19.39 -1.50
N PHE A 309 -2.10 -19.25 -0.19
CA PHE A 309 -3.33 -18.69 0.36
C PHE A 309 -3.33 -17.15 0.35
N LEU A 310 -4.52 -16.56 0.49
CA LEU A 310 -4.65 -15.12 0.70
C LEU A 310 -4.68 -14.82 2.19
N TYR A 311 -3.92 -13.81 2.59
CA TYR A 311 -3.83 -13.31 3.96
C TYR A 311 -4.35 -11.87 4.02
N PHE A 312 -5.00 -11.52 5.12
CA PHE A 312 -5.60 -10.20 5.29
C PHE A 312 -5.35 -9.68 6.70
N SER A 313 -5.31 -8.36 6.84
CA SER A 313 -5.30 -7.71 8.15
C SER A 313 -6.60 -6.94 8.39
N THR A 314 -7.04 -6.85 9.65
CA THR A 314 -8.18 -6.00 10.04
C THR A 314 -7.69 -4.68 10.67
N ASP A 315 -8.45 -3.60 10.47
CA ASP A 315 -8.16 -2.26 11.02
C ASP A 315 -8.91 -2.05 12.33
N ALA A 316 -8.37 -2.57 13.43
CA ALA A 316 -8.94 -2.44 14.78
C ALA A 316 -7.85 -2.49 15.87
N THR A 317 -8.18 -2.00 17.07
CA THR A 317 -7.32 -2.13 18.27
C THR A 317 -7.07 -3.58 18.67
N LEU A 318 -8.07 -4.45 18.51
CA LEU A 318 -7.95 -5.90 18.64
C LEU A 318 -8.04 -6.52 17.23
N GLY A 319 -7.12 -6.11 16.38
CA GLY A 319 -7.03 -6.55 15.00
C GLY A 319 -6.62 -8.00 14.86
N GLN A 320 -6.87 -8.54 13.67
CA GLN A 320 -6.65 -9.94 13.31
C GLN A 320 -5.81 -10.01 12.04
N ILE A 321 -5.02 -11.09 11.93
CA ILE A 321 -4.51 -11.58 10.66
C ILE A 321 -5.31 -12.82 10.29
N LEU A 322 -5.90 -12.79 9.11
CA LEU A 322 -6.82 -13.79 8.59
C LEU A 322 -6.19 -14.53 7.42
N ARG A 323 -6.60 -15.80 7.21
CA ARG A 323 -6.19 -16.66 6.10
C ARG A 323 -7.40 -17.21 5.37
N LEU A 324 -7.45 -17.04 4.05
CA LEU A 324 -8.47 -17.64 3.18
C LEU A 324 -7.92 -18.89 2.51
N ARG A 325 -8.57 -20.02 2.78
CA ARG A 325 -8.26 -21.35 2.23
C ARG A 325 -9.37 -21.81 1.28
N PRO A 326 -9.07 -22.69 0.31
CA PRO A 326 -10.09 -23.41 -0.46
C PRO A 326 -11.07 -24.13 0.48
N ALA A 327 -12.31 -24.30 0.02
CA ALA A 327 -13.24 -25.18 0.68
C ALA A 327 -12.70 -26.63 0.68
N PRO A 328 -12.98 -27.43 1.72
CA PRO A 328 -12.55 -28.83 1.80
C PRO A 328 -13.00 -29.71 0.64
#